data_AF-A0A5J4KFZ2-F1
#
_entry.id   AF-A0A5J4KFZ2-F1
#
_cell.length_a   1.000
_cell.length_b   1.000
_cell.length_c   1.000
_cell.angle_alpha   90.00
_cell.angle_beta   90.00
_cell.angle_gamma   90.00
#
_symmetry.space_group_name_H-M   'P 1'
#
loop_
_entity.id
_entity.type
_entity.pdbx_description
1 polymer ?
#
loop_
_entity_poly.entity_id
_entity_poly.type
_entity_poly.pdbx_seq_one_letter_code
_entity_poly.pdbx_strand_id
1 'polypeptide(L)' 'MLKGALIGGVLILPSRNMYRYLTDRIGNFEEVEPYFPLWEALATFVARGVLWVVAIEQDAVSKSVPRIEKGTDGRALM' A
#
# COMPACT_ATOMS: atom_id res chain seq x y z
N MET A 1 -8.81 16.06 4.88
CA MET A 1 -9.15 16.40 3.49
C MET A 1 -10.64 16.72 3.37
N LEU A 2 -11.55 15.75 3.48
CA LEU A 2 -13.00 16.01 3.39
C LEU A 2 -13.55 16.95 4.50
N LYS A 3 -13.10 16.78 5.74
CA LYS A 3 -13.48 17.64 6.88
C LYS A 3 -12.53 18.83 7.12
N GLY A 4 -11.62 19.12 6.19
CA GLY A 4 -10.62 20.19 6.35
C GLY A 4 -9.52 19.97 7.41
N ALA A 5 -9.62 18.94 8.27
CA ALA A 5 -8.65 18.68 9.34
C ALA A 5 -7.26 18.19 8.88
N LEU A 6 -7.13 17.76 7.62
CA LEU A 6 -5.87 17.29 7.02
C LEU A 6 -5.72 17.93 5.65
N ILE A 7 -4.56 18.48 5.34
CA ILE A 7 -4.23 19.03 4.02
C ILE A 7 -3.78 17.95 3.03
N GLY A 8 -3.39 16.77 3.51
CA GLY A 8 -3.01 15.68 2.62
C GLY A 8 -2.56 14.43 3.36
N GLY A 9 -2.10 13.45 2.58
CA GLY A 9 -1.54 12.19 3.06
C GLY A 9 -0.78 11.42 1.98
N VAL A 10 0.08 10.50 2.41
CA VAL A 10 0.83 9.60 1.53
C VAL A 10 0.50 8.17 1.93
N LEU A 11 0.06 7.36 0.97
CA LEU A 11 -0.15 5.93 1.10
C LEU A 11 1.04 5.21 0.49
N ILE A 12 1.82 4.53 1.34
CA ILE A 12 3.01 3.77 0.92
C ILE A 12 2.62 2.28 0.86
N LEU A 13 2.83 1.66 -0.30
CA LEU A 13 2.47 0.26 -0.55
C LEU A 13 3.61 -0.47 -1.25
N PRO A 14 3.79 -1.78 -1.02
CA PRO A 14 4.71 -2.58 -1.81
C PRO A 14 4.24 -2.69 -3.27
N SER A 15 5.19 -2.82 -4.20
CA SER A 15 4.90 -3.27 -5.57
C SER A 15 4.42 -4.72 -5.59
N ARG A 16 3.81 -5.15 -6.70
CA ARG A 16 3.44 -6.56 -6.92
C ARG A 16 4.66 -7.48 -6.94
N ASN A 17 5.85 -6.99 -7.26
CA ASN A 17 7.09 -7.77 -7.17
C ASN A 17 7.50 -8.03 -5.72
N MET A 18 7.47 -7.00 -4.88
CA MET A 18 7.76 -7.14 -3.45
C MET A 18 6.71 -7.99 -2.74
N TYR A 19 5.42 -7.78 -3.07
CA TYR A 19 4.27 -8.53 -2.53
C TYR A 19 4.47 -10.05 -2.56
N ARG A 20 5.11 -10.60 -3.63
CA ARG A 20 5.33 -12.05 -3.79
C ARG A 20 6.12 -12.69 -2.65
N TYR A 21 6.89 -11.92 -1.90
CA TYR A 21 7.72 -12.41 -0.80
C TYR A 21 7.12 -12.14 0.58
N LEU A 22 6.00 -11.43 0.66
CA LEU A 22 5.35 -11.03 1.91
C LEU A 22 4.24 -12.01 2.32
N THR A 23 3.61 -11.77 3.47
CA THR A 23 2.41 -12.53 3.86
C THR A 23 1.29 -12.31 2.85
N ASP A 24 0.54 -13.39 2.60
CA ASP A 24 -0.53 -13.39 1.61
C ASP A 24 -1.59 -12.30 1.91
N ARG A 25 -2.14 -11.70 0.84
CA ARG A 25 -3.18 -10.65 0.87
C ARG A 25 -2.81 -9.35 1.59
N ILE A 26 -1.52 -9.05 1.78
CA ILE A 26 -1.09 -7.66 2.03
C ILE A 26 -1.42 -6.78 0.81
N GLY A 27 -1.91 -5.56 1.05
CA GLY A 27 -2.18 -4.61 -0.03
C GLY A 27 -0.92 -4.29 -0.84
N ASN A 28 -1.06 -4.22 -2.17
CA ASN A 28 -0.01 -3.78 -3.09
C ASN A 28 -0.52 -2.66 -3.99
N PHE A 29 0.40 -1.89 -4.56
CA PHE A 29 0.08 -0.73 -5.39
C PHE A 29 -0.87 -1.08 -6.55
N GLU A 30 -0.59 -2.16 -7.26
CA GLU A 30 -1.32 -2.60 -8.46
C GLU A 30 -2.73 -3.14 -8.14
N GLU A 31 -2.98 -3.59 -6.90
CA GLU A 31 -4.36 -3.91 -6.46
C GLU A 31 -5.20 -2.66 -6.22
N VAL A 32 -4.56 -1.54 -5.90
CA VAL A 32 -5.21 -0.29 -5.51
C VAL A 32 -5.33 0.67 -6.69
N GLU A 33 -4.38 0.64 -7.63
CA GLU A 33 -4.32 1.48 -8.84
C GLU A 33 -5.65 1.54 -9.63
N PRO A 34 -6.40 0.45 -9.84
CA PRO A 34 -7.68 0.51 -10.55
C PRO A 34 -8.74 1.41 -9.89
N TYR A 35 -8.57 1.76 -8.61
CA TYR A 35 -9.46 2.64 -7.86
C TYR A 35 -9.04 4.12 -7.92
N PHE A 36 -7.90 4.46 -8.53
CA PHE A 36 -7.45 5.85 -8.60
C PHE A 36 -8.46 6.79 -9.30
N PRO A 37 -9.14 6.40 -10.41
CA PRO A 37 -10.16 7.25 -11.01
C PRO A 37 -11.31 7.59 -10.06
N LEU A 38 -11.68 6.68 -9.15
CA LEU A 38 -12.68 6.94 -8.13
C LEU A 38 -12.18 7.99 -7.13
N TRP A 39 -10.92 7.90 -6.71
CA TRP A 39 -10.32 8.85 -5.77
C TRP A 39 -10.13 10.24 -6.37
N GLU A 40 -9.75 10.30 -7.64
CA GLU A 40 -9.70 11.54 -8.41
C GLU A 40 -11.09 12.18 -8.52
N ALA A 41 -12.14 11.39 -8.79
CA ALA A 41 -13.51 11.89 -8.79
C ALA A 41 -13.91 12.47 -7.42
N LEU A 42 -13.50 11.83 -6.33
CA LEU A 42 -13.73 12.34 -4.97
C LEU A 42 -12.97 13.63 -4.65
N ALA A 43 -11.89 13.94 -5.38
CA ALA A 43 -11.14 15.18 -5.20
C ALA A 43 -12.00 16.42 -5.48
N THR A 44 -13.07 16.29 -6.29
CA THR A 44 -14.04 17.37 -6.53
C THR A 44 -14.77 17.84 -5.26
N PHE A 45 -14.87 16.98 -4.23
CA PHE A 45 -15.46 17.32 -2.93
C PHE A 45 -14.44 17.88 -1.93
N VAL A 46 -13.17 18.03 -2.33
CA VAL A 46 -12.08 18.51 -1.47
C VAL A 46 -11.60 19.86 -1.98
N ALA A 47 -11.88 20.93 -1.22
CA ALA A 47 -11.50 22.29 -1.62
C ALA A 47 -9.98 22.48 -1.75
N ARG A 48 -9.20 21.86 -0.85
CA ARG A 48 -7.73 21.85 -0.86
C ARG A 48 -7.23 20.54 -0.26
N GLY A 49 -6.42 19.81 -1.01
CA GLY A 49 -5.62 18.74 -0.44
C GLY A 49 -4.90 17.87 -1.46
N VAL A 50 -4.09 16.93 -0.96
CA VAL A 50 -3.27 16.03 -1.77
C VAL A 50 -3.26 14.62 -1.21
N LEU A 51 -3.45 13.62 -2.07
CA LEU A 51 -3.21 12.21 -1.76
C LEU A 51 -2.15 11.69 -2.71
N TRP A 52 -1.04 11.21 -2.15
CA TRP A 52 0.00 10.53 -2.93
C TRP A 52 -0.04 9.04 -2.65
N VAL A 53 0.18 8.24 -3.68
CA VAL A 53 0.34 6.80 -3.55
C VAL A 53 1.73 6.46 -4.05
N VAL A 54 2.55 5.83 -3.19
CA VAL A 54 3.95 5.55 -3.47
C VAL A 54 4.15 4.04 -3.42
N ALA A 55 4.59 3.47 -4.55
CA ALA A 55 5.06 2.09 -4.60
C ALA A 55 6.50 2.00 -4.09
N ILE A 56 6.78 1.03 -3.21
CA ILE A 56 8.14 0.68 -2.76
C ILE A 56 8.49 -0.75 -3.17
N GLU A 57 9.77 -1.01 -3.36
CA GLU A 57 10.31 -2.32 -3.72
C GLU A 57 11.67 -2.52 -3.03
N GLN A 58 12.06 -3.78 -2.82
CA GLN A 58 13.39 -4.14 -2.33
C GLN A 58 14.47 -3.84 -3.39
N ASP A 59 15.67 -3.41 -2.95
CA ASP A 59 16.78 -3.11 -3.86
C ASP A 59 17.28 -4.36 -4.60
N ALA A 60 17.25 -5.53 -3.95
CA ALA A 60 17.71 -6.80 -4.51
C ALA A 60 17.04 -8.00 -3.84
N VAL A 61 17.19 -9.18 -4.44
CA VAL A 61 16.72 -10.46 -3.90
C VAL A 61 17.90 -11.39 -3.65
N SER A 62 17.87 -12.11 -2.53
CA SER A 62 18.87 -13.13 -2.20
C SER A 62 18.25 -14.30 -1.45
N LYS A 63 18.78 -15.51 -1.67
CA LYS A 63 18.46 -16.70 -0.87
C LYS A 63 19.32 -16.84 0.38
N SER A 64 20.36 -16.00 0.53
CA SER A 64 21.32 -16.05 1.64
C SER A 64 20.94 -15.16 2.83
N VAL A 65 19.82 -14.43 2.76
CA VAL A 65 19.35 -13.55 3.84
C VAL A 65 18.27 -14.24 4.67
N PRO A 66 18.18 -13.92 5.98
CA PRO A 66 17.09 -14.44 6.81
C PRO A 66 15.73 -13.95 6.30
N ARG A 67 14.70 -14.76 6.52
CA ARG A 67 13.31 -14.35 6.24
C ARG A 67 12.84 -13.37 7.32
N ILE A 68 11.93 -12.48 6.92
CA ILE A 68 11.16 -11.68 7.89
C ILE A 68 10.23 -12.63 8.64
N GLU A 69 10.28 -12.61 9.97
CA GLU A 69 9.45 -13.45 10.83
C GLU A 69 7.97 -13.09 10.67
N LYS A 70 7.11 -14.12 10.72
CA LYS A 70 5.65 -13.95 10.67
C LYS A 70 5.09 -14.00 12.09
N GLY A 71 4.05 -13.21 12.35
CA GLY A 71 3.23 -13.33 13.54
C GLY A 71 2.29 -14.55 13.49
N THR A 72 1.52 -14.76 14.56
CA THR A 72 0.52 -15.83 14.66
C THR A 72 -0.89 -15.35 14.27
N ASP A 73 -0.98 -14.40 13.34
CA ASP A 73 -2.23 -13.73 12.99
C ASP A 73 -3.12 -14.56 12.04
N GLY A 74 -4.44 -14.40 12.19
CA GLY A 74 -5.43 -15.03 11.30
C GLY A 74 -5.38 -16.56 11.32
N ARG A 75 -5.03 -17.17 10.18
CA ARG A 75 -4.95 -18.64 10.00
C ARG A 75 -3.51 -19.18 10.07
N ALA A 76 -2.62 -18.52 10.80
CA ALA A 76 -1.20 -18.87 10.82
C ALA A 76 -0.87 -20.24 11.46
N LEU A 77 -1.74 -20.78 12.34
CA LEU A 77 -1.50 -21.99 13.14
C LEU A 77 -2.38 -23.20 12.77
N MET A 78 -3.22 -23.07 11.75
CA MET A 78 -4.19 -24.09 11.36
C MET A 78 -3.59 -25.15 10.43
#